data_AF-A0A3D9GU68-F1
#
_entry.id   AF-A0A3D9GU68-F1
#
_cell.length_a   1.000
_cell.length_b   1.000
_cell.length_c   1.000
_cell.angle_alpha   90.00
_cell.angle_beta   90.00
_cell.angle_gamma   90.00
#
_symmetry.space_group_name_H-M   'P 1'
#
loop_
_entity.id
_entity.type
_entity.pdbx_description
1 polymer ?
#
loop_
_entity_poly.entity_id
_entity_poly.type
_entity_poly.pdbx_seq_one_letter_code
_entity_poly.pdbx_strand_id
1 'polypeptide(L)'
;MPSIVYYYMGEKNFDEITIQDIADQADLNRGTIYLHYQDKYDLLDKLIESYMNELSEMDEWACKLDWSKGLVPFFEYLRKTNYFFRQC
;
A
#
# COMPACT_ATOMS: atom_id res chain seq x y z
N MET A 1 3.47 -3.04 8.46
CA MET A 1 4.21 -1.96 7.77
C MET A 1 3.36 -1.12 6.82
N PRO A 2 2.49 -1.68 5.97
CA PRO A 2 1.63 -0.90 5.07
C PRO A 2 0.85 0.23 5.77
N SER A 3 0.30 -0.06 6.95
CA SER A 3 -0.50 0.84 7.78
C SER A 3 0.19 2.15 8.19
N ILE A 4 1.52 2.17 8.29
CA ILE A 4 2.27 3.33 8.80
C ILE A 4 2.41 4.42 7.75
N VAL A 5 2.62 4.01 6.50
CA VAL A 5 2.71 4.97 5.39
C VAL A 5 1.32 5.57 5.11
N TYR A 6 0.24 4.81 5.25
CA TYR A 6 -1.12 5.36 5.18
C TYR A 6 -1.42 6.40 6.25
N TYR A 7 -0.94 6.20 7.47
CA TYR A 7 -1.11 7.17 8.53
C TYR A 7 -0.54 8.54 8.12
N TYR A 8 0.68 8.56 7.59
CA TYR A 8 1.32 9.83 7.20
C TYR A 8 0.77 10.41 5.90
N MET A 9 0.36 9.60 4.93
CA MET A 9 -0.27 10.08 3.69
C MET A 9 -1.65 10.74 3.94
N GLY A 10 -2.28 10.48 5.08
CA GLY A 10 -3.48 11.19 5.52
C GLY A 10 -3.21 12.56 6.16
N GLU A 11 -1.98 12.78 6.65
CA GLU A 11 -1.62 13.95 7.47
C GLU A 11 -0.69 14.94 6.73
N LYS A 12 0.13 14.47 5.78
CA LYS A 12 1.11 15.29 5.05
C LYS A 12 1.36 14.81 3.62
N ASN A 13 1.93 15.67 2.77
CA ASN A 13 2.32 15.28 1.42
C ASN A 13 3.41 14.21 1.49
N PHE A 14 3.40 13.28 0.53
CA PHE A 14 4.39 12.20 0.49
C PHE A 14 5.84 12.71 0.47
N ASP A 15 6.09 13.84 -0.20
CA ASP A 15 7.39 14.48 -0.27
C ASP A 15 7.91 14.94 1.11
N GLU A 16 7.01 15.21 2.05
CA GLU A 16 7.31 15.63 3.43
C GLU A 16 7.42 14.44 4.40
N ILE A 17 7.09 13.23 3.96
CA ILE A 17 7.31 12.01 4.74
C ILE A 17 8.79 11.64 4.70
N THR A 18 9.37 11.35 5.86
CA THR A 18 10.76 10.91 6.01
C THR A 18 10.83 9.49 6.55
N ILE A 19 11.99 8.84 6.38
CA ILE A 19 12.26 7.55 7.03
C ILE A 19 12.21 7.63 8.56
N GLN A 20 12.52 8.80 9.14
CA GLN A 20 12.41 9.01 10.58
C GLN A 20 10.95 8.92 11.03
N ASP A 21 10.04 9.60 10.34
CA ASP A 21 8.61 9.54 10.66
C ASP A 21 8.08 8.11 10.64
N ILE A 22 8.46 7.34 9.60
CA ILE A 22 8.08 5.95 9.43
C ILE A 22 8.65 5.08 10.55
N ALA A 23 9.90 5.31 10.93
CA ALA A 23 10.56 4.59 12.03
C ALA A 23 9.89 4.89 13.38
N ASP A 24 9.60 6.16 13.66
CA ASP A 24 8.96 6.61 14.90
C ASP A 24 7.57 5.99 15.07
N GLN A 25 6.78 5.98 13.99
CA GLN A 25 5.44 5.38 14.01
C GLN A 25 5.46 3.85 14.06
N ALA A 26 6.55 3.22 13.59
CA ALA A 26 6.75 1.78 13.69
C ALA A 26 7.24 1.33 15.08
N ASP A 27 7.65 2.27 15.94
CA ASP A 27 8.44 2.01 17.14
C ASP A 27 9.71 1.19 16.81
N LEU A 28 10.40 1.58 15.73
CA LEU A 28 11.60 0.93 15.24
C LEU A 28 12.75 1.91 15.10
N ASN A 29 13.97 1.40 15.15
CA ASN A 29 15.14 2.18 14.75
C ASN A 29 15.13 2.37 13.21
N ARG A 30 15.53 3.56 12.75
CA ARG A 30 15.78 3.84 11.33
C ARG A 30 16.71 2.82 10.68
N GLY A 31 17.73 2.35 11.40
CA GLY A 31 18.62 1.31 10.91
C GLY A 31 17.87 0.04 10.50
N THR A 32 16.83 -0.33 11.24
CA THR A 32 15.97 -1.48 10.95
C THR A 32 15.13 -1.26 9.70
N ILE A 33 14.65 -0.03 9.45
CA ILE A 33 13.93 0.31 8.21
C ILE A 33 14.87 0.15 7.00
N TYR A 34 16.11 0.64 7.10
CA TYR A 34 17.09 0.55 6.02
C TYR A 34 17.55 -0.88 5.69
N LEU A 35 17.30 -1.87 6.55
CA LEU A 35 17.53 -3.28 6.21
C LEU A 35 16.57 -3.79 5.13
N HIS A 36 15.40 -3.17 5.01
CA HIS A 36 14.33 -3.62 4.13
C HIS A 36 14.04 -2.63 2.99
N TYR A 37 14.38 -1.36 3.16
CA TYR A 37 14.08 -0.30 2.20
C TYR A 37 15.26 0.65 1.98
N GLN A 38 15.56 0.98 0.72
CA GLN A 38 16.64 1.93 0.42
C GLN A 38 16.26 3.37 0.78
N ASP A 39 15.03 3.75 0.47
CA ASP A 39 14.45 5.04 0.80
C ASP A 39 12.92 4.93 0.88
N LYS A 40 12.24 6.08 1.00
CA LYS A 40 10.77 6.11 1.09
C LYS A 40 10.07 5.72 -0.21
N TYR A 41 10.72 5.89 -1.36
CA TYR A 41 10.18 5.52 -2.67
C TYR A 41 10.25 4.00 -2.87
N ASP A 42 11.37 3.36 -2.50
CA ASP A 42 11.47 1.88 -2.51
C ASP A 42 10.41 1.24 -1.59
N LEU A 43 10.10 1.87 -0.46
CA LEU A 43 8.99 1.44 0.38
C LEU A 43 7.65 1.57 -0.33
N LEU A 44 7.38 2.71 -0.98
CA LEU A 44 6.16 2.94 -1.76
C LEU A 44 6.02 1.91 -2.90
N ASP A 45 7.10 1.63 -3.62
CA ASP A 45 7.11 0.68 -4.73
C ASP A 45 6.75 -0.73 -4.25
N LYS A 46 7.38 -1.20 -3.16
CA LYS A 46 7.05 -2.51 -2.55
C LYS A 46 5.62 -2.57 -2.02
N LEU A 47 5.09 -1.44 -1.54
CA LEU A 47 3.71 -1.34 -1.10
C LEU A 47 2.73 -1.48 -2.28
N ILE A 48 3.02 -0.81 -3.39
CA ILE A 48 2.24 -0.92 -4.64
C ILE A 48 2.34 -2.34 -5.19
N GLU A 49 3.53 -2.93 -5.21
CA GLU A 49 3.76 -4.30 -5.67
C GLU A 49 2.96 -5.31 -4.83
N SER A 50 2.92 -5.14 -3.50
CA SER A 50 2.09 -5.97 -2.62
C SER A 50 0.61 -5.94 -3.01
N TYR A 51 0.09 -4.76 -3.36
CA TYR A 51 -1.30 -4.64 -3.80
C TYR A 51 -1.55 -5.20 -5.18
N MET A 52 -0.61 -5.01 -6.11
CA MET A 52 -0.71 -5.62 -7.43
C MET A 52 -0.67 -7.15 -7.34
N ASN A 53 0.13 -7.71 -6.42
CA ASN A 53 0.16 -9.14 -6.17
C ASN A 53 -1.16 -9.64 -5.56
N GLU A 54 -1.70 -8.95 -4.54
CA GLU A 54 -3.02 -9.29 -3.99
C GLU A 54 -4.12 -9.24 -5.07
N LEU A 55 -4.10 -8.25 -5.95
CA LEU A 55 -5.01 -8.14 -7.09
C LEU A 55 -4.80 -9.25 -8.12
N SER A 56 -3.56 -9.67 -8.37
CA SER A 56 -3.24 -10.75 -9.29
C SER A 56 -3.69 -12.11 -8.76
N GLU A 57 -3.52 -12.37 -7.46
CA GLU A 57 -4.06 -13.55 -6.79
C GLU A 57 -5.60 -13.57 -6.85
N MET A 58 -6.21 -12.38 -6.82
CA MET A 58 -7.64 -12.23 -7.04
C MET A 58 -8.11 -12.57 -8.46
N ASP A 59 -7.24 -12.53 -9.46
CA ASP A 59 -7.62 -12.82 -10.84
C ASP A 59 -7.70 -14.33 -11.13
N GLU A 60 -6.92 -15.14 -10.39
CA GLU A 60 -6.93 -16.61 -10.53
C GLU A 60 -8.30 -17.24 -10.19
N TRP A 61 -9.06 -16.66 -9.25
CA TRP A 61 -10.43 -17.10 -8.95
C TRP A 61 -11.50 -16.40 -9.79
N ALA A 62 -11.22 -15.21 -10.33
CA ALA A 62 -12.16 -14.43 -11.13
C ALA A 62 -12.41 -15.07 -12.51
N CYS A 63 -11.43 -15.79 -13.06
CA CYS A 63 -11.56 -16.55 -14.31
C CYS A 63 -12.63 -17.67 -14.26
N LYS A 64 -13.16 -18.03 -13.08
CA LYS A 64 -14.28 -18.99 -12.91
C LYS A 64 -15.64 -18.33 -12.69
N LEU A 65 -15.69 -17.01 -12.64
CA LEU A 65 -16.90 -16.23 -12.38
C LEU A 65 -17.40 -15.57 -13.68
N ASP A 66 -18.72 -15.38 -13.76
CA ASP A 66 -19.33 -14.60 -14.83
C ASP A 66 -18.73 -13.18 -14.84
N TRP A 67 -18.53 -12.56 -16.01
CA TRP A 67 -17.79 -11.30 -16.15
C TRP A 67 -18.33 -10.15 -15.27
N SER A 68 -19.63 -10.18 -14.99
CA SER A 68 -20.31 -9.25 -14.08
C SER A 68 -19.99 -9.46 -12.59
N LYS A 69 -19.57 -10.67 -12.20
CA LYS A 69 -19.21 -11.06 -10.83
C LYS A 69 -17.72 -10.95 -10.54
N GLY A 70 -16.86 -11.03 -11.56
CA GLY A 70 -15.40 -10.85 -11.41
C GLY A 70 -15.00 -9.45 -10.95
N LEU A 71 -15.79 -8.42 -11.29
CA LEU A 71 -15.52 -7.04 -10.90
C LEU A 71 -15.93 -6.71 -9.46
N VAL A 72 -16.85 -7.48 -8.85
CA VAL A 72 -17.35 -7.19 -7.49
C VAL A 72 -16.24 -7.29 -6.42
N PRO A 73 -15.40 -8.35 -6.40
CA PRO A 73 -14.25 -8.42 -5.50
C PRO A 73 -13.29 -7.25 -5.70
N PHE A 74 -13.07 -6.84 -6.95
CA PHE A 74 -12.22 -5.71 -7.29
C PHE A 74 -12.76 -4.39 -6.71
N PHE A 75 -14.07 -4.12 -6.87
CA PHE A 75 -14.70 -2.94 -6.27
C PHE A 75 -14.66 -2.95 -4.74
N GLU A 76 -14.83 -4.11 -4.10
CA GLU A 76 -14.71 -4.23 -2.64
C GLU A 76 -13.29 -3.99 -2.13
N TYR A 77 -12.28 -4.49 -2.86
CA TYR A 77 -10.88 -4.24 -2.56
C TYR A 77 -10.54 -2.75 -2.67
N LEU A 78 -10.91 -2.11 -3.78
CA LEU A 78 -10.68 -0.67 -3.98
C LEU A 78 -11.40 0.18 -2.93
N ARG A 79 -12.64 -0.18 -2.55
CA ARG A 79 -13.39 0.50 -1.49
C ARG A 79 -12.68 0.42 -0.14
N LYS A 80 -11.98 -0.68 0.14
CA LYS A 80 -11.19 -0.86 1.38
C LYS A 80 -9.89 -0.04 1.37
N THR A 81 -9.31 0.21 0.20
CA THR A 81 -8.01 0.89 0.00
C THR A 81 -8.13 2.42 -0.19
N ASN A 82 -9.31 2.99 0.05
CA ASN A 82 -9.76 4.38 -0.19
C ASN A 82 -8.87 5.58 0.24
N TYR A 83 -7.70 5.37 0.84
CA TYR A 83 -6.75 6.44 1.18
C TYR A 83 -5.83 6.82 0.01
N PHE A 84 -5.46 5.87 -0.85
CA PHE A 84 -4.52 6.12 -1.96
C PHE A 84 -5.11 7.02 -3.06
N PHE A 85 -6.41 6.89 -3.36
CA PHE A 85 -7.05 7.55 -4.50
C PHE A 85 -7.52 9.00 -4.25
N ARG A 86 -7.24 9.60 -3.09
CA ARG A 86 -7.61 11.01 -2.81
C ARG A 86 -6.59 12.04 -3.29
N GLN A 87 -5.43 11.59 -3.77
CA GLN A 87 -4.32 12.46 -4.19
C GLN A 87 -4.11 12.46 -5.72
N CYS A 88 -5.08 11.95 -6.50
CA CYS A 88 -5.14 12.10 -7.95
C CYS A 88 -6.22 13.10 -8.36
#